data_AF-A0A8X6KS93-F1
#
_entry.id   AF-A0A8X6KS93-F1
#
_cell.length_a   1.000
_cell.length_b   1.000
_cell.length_c   1.000
_cell.angle_alpha   90.00
_cell.angle_beta   90.00
_cell.angle_gamma   90.00
#
_symmetry.space_group_name_H-M   'P 1'
#
loop_
_entity.id
_entity.type
_entity.pdbx_description
1 polymer ?
#
loop_
_entity_poly.entity_id
_entity_poly.type
_entity_poly.pdbx_seq_one_letter_code
_entity_poly.pdbx_strand_id
1 'polypeptide(L)'
;MSTTEKFCILKRKRTTLRTAITKLSTKLNDSNSTQADIEFNAERLQIKLNELTLTDDEIHDFLNDQEYSEDIIECEKYSEKWPFTIV
;
A
#
# COMPACT_ATOMS: atom_id res chain seq x y z
N MET A 1 5.62 0.54 -22.00
CA MET A 1 4.69 0.18 -20.90
C MET A 1 3.97 1.45 -20.49
N SER A 2 2.65 1.44 -20.48
CA SER A 2 1.84 2.60 -20.10
C SER A 2 1.92 2.87 -18.59
N THR A 3 1.65 4.11 -18.18
CA THR A 3 1.59 4.53 -16.78
C THR A 3 0.62 3.67 -15.97
N THR A 4 -0.55 3.37 -16.54
CA THR A 4 -1.59 2.53 -15.94
C THR A 4 -1.14 1.08 -15.74
N GLU A 5 -0.44 0.49 -16.71
CA GLU A 5 0.12 -0.85 -16.58
C GLU A 5 1.18 -0.91 -15.47
N LYS A 6 2.06 0.10 -15.39
CA LYS A 6 3.08 0.20 -14.33
C LYS A 6 2.42 0.26 -12.94
N PHE A 7 1.39 1.09 -12.78
CA PHE A 7 0.65 1.22 -11.54
C PHE A 7 -0.07 -0.08 -11.12
N CYS A 8 -0.67 -0.78 -12.08
CA CYS A 8 -1.28 -2.10 -11.84
C CYS A 8 -0.25 -3.15 -11.40
N ILE A 9 0.95 -3.15 -12.01
CA ILE A 9 2.05 -4.05 -11.62
C ILE A 9 2.51 -3.76 -10.19
N LEU A 10 2.69 -2.48 -9.84
CA LEU A 10 3.09 -2.09 -8.49
C LEU A 10 2.06 -2.50 -7.43
N LYS A 11 0.76 -2.31 -7.70
CA LYS A 11 -0.31 -2.80 -6.81
C LYS A 11 -0.28 -4.31 -6.62
N ARG A 12 -0.03 -5.09 -7.68
CA ARG A 12 0.13 -6.55 -7.59
C ARG A 12 1.37 -6.93 -6.79
N LYS A 13 2.50 -6.27 -7.02
CA LYS A 13 3.76 -6.45 -6.26
C LYS A 13 3.53 -6.21 -4.78
N ARG A 14 2.86 -5.11 -4.41
CA ARG A 14 2.47 -4.80 -3.02
C ARG A 14 1.67 -5.92 -2.37
N THR A 15 0.65 -6.44 -3.05
CA THR A 15 -0.17 -7.56 -2.52
C THR A 15 0.67 -8.81 -2.28
N THR A 16 1.55 -9.15 -3.22
CA THR A 16 2.47 -10.29 -3.07
C THR A 16 3.43 -10.10 -1.89
N LEU A 17 4.00 -8.89 -1.74
CA LEU A 17 4.89 -8.56 -0.63
C LEU A 17 4.17 -8.66 0.72
N ARG A 18 2.97 -8.08 0.85
CA ARG A 18 2.15 -8.19 2.07
C ARG A 18 1.86 -9.65 2.42
N THR A 19 1.53 -10.48 1.42
CA THR A 19 1.31 -11.91 1.63
C THR A 19 2.58 -12.62 2.13
N ALA A 20 3.75 -12.29 1.57
CA ALA A 20 5.03 -12.85 1.99
C ALA A 20 5.40 -12.42 3.42
N ILE A 21 5.20 -11.14 3.75
CA ILE A 21 5.40 -10.57 5.08
C ILE A 21 4.52 -11.28 6.10
N THR A 22 3.21 -11.41 5.85
CA THR A 22 2.31 -12.14 6.74
C THR A 22 2.79 -13.56 7.00
N LYS A 23 3.20 -14.30 5.96
CA LYS A 23 3.73 -15.66 6.11
C LYS A 23 5.01 -15.71 6.96
N LEU A 24 5.93 -14.76 6.79
CA LEU A 24 7.15 -14.68 7.58
C LEU A 24 6.84 -14.32 9.04
N SER A 25 5.95 -13.36 9.29
CA SER A 25 5.49 -13.01 10.64
C SER A 25 4.81 -14.19 11.33
N THR A 26 3.99 -14.97 10.62
CA THR A 26 3.39 -16.19 11.19
C THR A 26 4.46 -17.20 11.61
N LYS A 27 5.52 -17.39 10.80
CA LYS A 27 6.62 -18.29 11.14
C LYS A 27 7.41 -17.82 12.36
N LEU A 28 7.65 -16.51 12.48
CA LEU A 28 8.33 -15.94 13.64
C LEU A 28 7.53 -16.09 14.94
N ASN A 29 6.21 -16.19 14.84
CA ASN A 29 5.34 -16.44 15.99
C ASN A 29 5.21 -17.94 16.36
N ASP A 30 5.81 -18.87 15.59
CA ASP A 30 5.76 -20.30 15.89
C ASP A 30 6.70 -20.62 17.06
N SER A 31 6.13 -21.10 18.17
CA SER A 31 6.84 -21.47 19.39
C SER A 31 7.80 -22.65 19.23
N ASN A 32 7.73 -23.39 18.12
CA ASN A 32 8.62 -24.50 17.82
C ASN A 32 9.86 -24.08 17.01
N SER A 33 9.96 -22.81 16.62
CA SER A 33 11.10 -22.32 15.84
C SER A 33 12.41 -22.35 16.64
N THR A 34 13.50 -22.74 15.99
CA THR A 34 14.84 -22.59 16.58
C THR A 34 15.30 -21.13 16.51
N GLN A 35 16.31 -20.77 17.31
CA GLN A 35 16.93 -19.43 17.23
C GLN A 35 17.43 -19.11 15.81
N ALA A 36 18.02 -20.10 15.13
CA ALA A 36 18.50 -19.94 13.76
C ALA A 36 17.35 -19.70 12.76
N ASP A 37 16.21 -20.39 12.95
CA ASP A 37 15.01 -20.15 12.13
C ASP A 37 14.45 -18.74 12.36
N ILE A 38 14.49 -18.26 13.60
CA ILE A 38 14.03 -16.92 13.97
C ILE A 38 14.91 -15.87 13.28
N GLU A 39 16.23 -15.97 13.40
CA GLU A 39 17.19 -15.05 12.77
C GLU A 39 17.03 -15.03 11.24
N PHE A 40 17.00 -16.21 10.62
CA PHE A 40 16.80 -16.34 9.18
C PHE A 40 15.49 -15.73 8.68
N ASN A 41 14.37 -15.97 9.38
CA ASN A 41 13.09 -15.41 8.99
C ASN A 41 13.00 -13.90 9.29
N ALA A 42 13.68 -13.41 10.34
CA ALA A 42 13.73 -11.99 10.69
C ALA A 42 14.49 -11.17 9.64
N GLU A 43 15.66 -11.64 9.19
CA GLU A 43 16.41 -10.98 8.10
C GLU A 43 15.58 -10.88 6.82
N ARG A 44 14.90 -11.97 6.46
CA ARG A 44 14.02 -12.00 5.29
C ARG A 44 12.81 -11.09 5.43
N LEU A 45 12.25 -11.00 6.64
CA LEU A 45 11.16 -10.09 6.94
C LEU A 45 11.60 -8.64 6.74
N GLN A 46 12.79 -8.26 7.24
CA GLN A 46 13.34 -6.92 7.07
C GLN A 46 13.53 -6.57 5.59
N ILE A 47 14.09 -7.49 4.79
CA ILE A 47 14.25 -7.30 3.34
C ILE A 47 12.89 -7.05 2.68
N LYS A 48 11.86 -7.84 3.02
CA LYS A 48 10.53 -7.70 2.43
C LYS A 48 9.80 -6.42 2.87
N LEU A 49 10.01 -5.97 4.09
CA LEU A 49 9.49 -4.68 4.57
C LEU A 49 10.14 -3.49 3.85
N ASN A 50 11.46 -3.55 3.61
CA ASN A 50 12.14 -2.54 2.82
C ASN A 50 11.63 -2.52 1.37
N GLU A 51 11.48 -3.70 0.74
CA GLU A 51 10.90 -3.80 -0.61
C GLU A 51 9.46 -3.27 -0.67
N LEU A 52 8.67 -3.48 0.39
CA LEU A 52 7.30 -2.97 0.48
C LEU A 52 7.30 -1.45 0.56
N THR A 53 8.13 -0.87 1.42
CA THR A 53 8.27 0.59 1.57
C THR A 53 8.59 1.25 0.24
N LEU A 54 9.63 0.77 -0.46
CA LEU A 54 10.00 1.29 -1.78
C LEU A 54 8.85 1.14 -2.80
N THR A 55 8.09 0.05 -2.73
CA THR A 55 6.94 -0.16 -3.63
C THR A 55 5.80 0.80 -3.31
N ASP A 56 5.56 1.11 -2.03
CA ASP A 56 4.54 2.08 -1.61
C ASP A 56 4.96 3.52 -1.96
N ASP A 57 6.24 3.86 -1.85
CA ASP A 57 6.78 5.14 -2.32
C ASP A 57 6.59 5.29 -3.84
N GLU A 58 6.98 4.27 -4.62
CA GLU A 58 6.74 4.27 -6.07
C GLU A 58 5.25 4.39 -6.40
N ILE A 59 4.36 3.78 -5.62
CA ILE A 59 2.90 3.89 -5.81
C ILE A 59 2.42 5.32 -5.52
N HIS A 60 2.94 5.96 -4.47
CA HIS A 60 2.59 7.34 -4.13
C HIS A 60 2.99 8.30 -5.24
N ASP A 61 4.11 8.09 -5.93
CA ASP A 61 4.50 8.92 -7.08
C ASP A 61 3.48 8.87 -8.24
N PHE A 62 2.64 7.82 -8.32
CA PHE A 62 1.54 7.75 -9.30
C PHE A 62 0.25 8.41 -8.79
N LEU A 63 0.13 8.68 -7.49
CA LEU A 63 -1.02 9.36 -6.93
C LEU A 63 -0.75 10.87 -7.05
N ASN A 64 -1.45 11.52 -7.96
CA ASN A 64 -1.34 12.97 -8.14
C ASN A 64 -2.28 13.68 -7.15
N ASP A 65 -1.75 14.57 -6.32
CA ASP A 65 -2.54 15.44 -5.42
C ASP A 65 -3.55 16.34 -6.17
N GLN A 66 -3.40 16.47 -7.49
CA GLN A 66 -4.31 17.19 -8.36
C GLN A 66 -5.67 16.48 -8.49
N GLU A 67 -5.72 15.15 -8.43
CA GLU A 67 -6.97 14.38 -8.45
C GLU A 67 -7.80 14.68 -7.19
N TYR A 68 -7.13 14.83 -6.04
CA TYR A 68 -7.77 15.29 -4.79
C TYR A 68 -8.27 16.74 -4.88
N SER A 69 -7.52 17.62 -5.54
CA SER A 69 -7.92 19.02 -5.74
C SER A 69 -9.13 19.12 -6.70
N GLU A 70 -9.17 18.29 -7.74
CA GLU A 70 -10.30 18.19 -8.67
C GLU A 70 -11.56 17.63 -7.98
N ASP A 71 -11.41 16.60 -7.16
CA ASP A 71 -12.49 16.03 -6.35
C ASP A 71 -13.07 17.05 -5.37
N ILE A 72 -12.24 17.85 -4.70
CA ILE A 72 -12.71 18.95 -3.83
C ILE A 72 -13.52 19.97 -4.63
N ILE A 73 -12.99 20.43 -5.76
CA ILE A 73 -13.67 21.43 -6.61
C ILE A 73 -15.01 20.88 -7.10
N GLU A 74 -15.10 19.59 -7.43
CA GLU A 74 -16.35 18.95 -7.83
C GLU A 74 -17.34 18.83 -6.66
N CYS A 75 -16.87 18.48 -5.46
CA CYS A 75 -17.70 18.47 -4.24
C CYS A 75 -18.22 19.86 -3.86
N GLU A 76 -17.40 20.90 -4.00
CA GLU A 76 -17.82 22.30 -3.77
C GLU A 76 -18.90 22.72 -4.75
N LYS A 77 -18.72 22.42 -6.05
CA LYS A 77 -19.75 22.66 -7.08
C LYS A 77 -21.05 21.90 -6.80
N TYR A 78 -20.97 20.68 -6.27
CA TYR A 78 -22.16 19.90 -5.90
C TYR A 78 -22.90 20.52 -4.70
N SER A 79 -22.14 21.03 -3.73
CA SER A 79 -22.67 21.70 -2.53
C SER A 79 -23.33 23.04 -2.85
N GLU A 80 -22.78 23.80 -3.81
CA GLU A 80 -23.39 25.03 -4.32
C GLU A 80 -24.68 24.77 -5.12
N LYS A 81 -24.74 23.64 -5.85
CA LYS A 81 -25.86 23.28 -6.71
C LYS A 81 -27.05 22.70 -5.96
N TRP A 82 -26.81 22.10 -4.78
CA TRP A 82 -27.83 21.57 -3.89
C TRP A 82 -27.56 22.07 -2.46
N PRO A 83 -27.93 23.33 -2.14
CA PRO A 83 -27.87 23.79 -0.76
C PRO A 83 -28.83 22.94 0.06
N PHE A 84 -28.29 22.02 0.84
CA PHE A 84 -29.06 21.26 1.82
C PHE A 84 -29.65 22.26 2.81
N THR A 85 -30.89 22.68 2.56
CA THR A 85 -31.66 23.46 3.51
C THR A 85 -32.11 22.47 4.57
N ILE A 86 -31.38 22.42 5.68
CA ILE A 86 -31.85 21.73 6.88
C ILE A 86 -33.03 22.58 7.39
N VAL A 87 -34.25 22.09 7.17
CA VAL A 87 -35.48 22.61 7.77
C VAL A 87 -35.69 21.96 9.13
#